data_AF-A0A3N5SZI2-F1
#
_entry.id   AF-A0A3N5SZI2-F1
#
_cell.length_a   1.000
_cell.length_b   1.000
_cell.length_c   1.000
_cell.angle_alpha   90.00
_cell.angle_beta   90.00
_cell.angle_gamma   90.00
#
_symmetry.space_group_name_H-M   'P 1'
#
loop_
_entity.id
_entity.type
_entity.pdbx_description
1 polymer ?
#
loop_
_entity_poly.entity_id
_entity_poly.type
_entity_poly.pdbx_seq_one_letter_code
_entity_poly.pdbx_strand_id
1 'polypeptide(L)'
;MLRMTLFRGLALLVMTLPTRLLGAGGGGAGIVIVADSRQFTGWKAWWTNLYNESHLWFAIATILIIPSLGLLLGRLTDFLMSKLGINLKSRVLAEH
;
A
#
# COMPACT_ATOMS: atom_id res chain seq x y z
N MET A 1 6.49 2.29 -41.81
CA MET A 1 6.75 1.86 -40.40
C MET A 1 6.60 3.00 -39.40
N LEU A 2 7.15 4.19 -39.64
CA LEU A 2 7.08 5.35 -38.72
C LEU A 2 5.65 5.77 -38.30
N ARG A 3 4.69 5.77 -39.24
CA ARG A 3 3.27 6.09 -38.96
C ARG A 3 2.60 5.13 -37.97
N MET A 4 2.99 3.85 -37.97
CA MET A 4 2.39 2.81 -37.13
C MET A 4 2.96 2.85 -35.71
N THR A 5 4.25 3.21 -35.57
CA THR A 5 4.88 3.47 -34.27
C THR A 5 4.30 4.71 -33.59
N LEU A 6 4.00 5.76 -34.37
CA LEU A 6 3.37 6.98 -33.85
C LEU A 6 1.97 6.71 -33.30
N PHE A 7 1.16 5.92 -34.03
CA PHE A 7 -0.18 5.52 -33.60
C PHE A 7 -0.14 4.67 -32.33
N ARG A 8 0.82 3.74 -32.24
CA ARG A 8 1.01 2.91 -31.03
C ARG A 8 1.45 3.76 -29.83
N GLY A 9 2.35 4.73 -30.03
CA GLY A 9 2.78 5.65 -28.98
C GLY A 9 1.64 6.53 -28.46
N LEU A 10 0.80 7.04 -29.36
CA LEU A 10 -0.37 7.84 -28.99
C LEU A 10 -1.42 7.00 -28.24
N ALA A 11 -1.66 5.76 -28.68
CA ALA A 11 -2.57 4.84 -27.99
C ALA A 11 -2.08 4.51 -26.57
N LEU A 12 -0.78 4.26 -26.40
CA LEU A 12 -0.16 4.02 -25.10
C LEU A 12 -0.27 5.25 -24.18
N LEU A 13 -0.01 6.44 -24.72
CA LEU A 13 -0.18 7.70 -24.00
C LEU A 13 -1.63 7.83 -23.49
N VAL A 14 -2.62 7.65 -24.37
CA VAL A 14 -4.05 7.74 -24.01
C VAL A 14 -4.46 6.70 -22.97
N MET A 15 -3.92 5.47 -23.03
CA MET A 15 -4.21 4.44 -22.02
C MET A 15 -3.55 4.70 -20.67
N THR A 16 -2.42 5.42 -20.64
CA THR A 16 -1.74 5.80 -19.40
C THR A 16 -2.16 7.17 -18.86
N LEU A 17 -3.02 7.91 -19.59
CA LEU A 17 -3.48 9.22 -19.14
C LEU A 17 -4.25 9.04 -17.83
N PRO A 18 -3.91 9.81 -16.79
CA PRO A 18 -4.66 9.81 -15.54
C PRO A 18 -6.13 10.08 -15.85
N THR A 19 -7.03 9.25 -15.33
CA THR A 19 -8.49 9.41 -15.52
C THR A 19 -8.99 10.80 -15.10
N ARG A 20 -8.26 11.47 -14.20
CA ARG A 20 -8.48 12.88 -13.82
C ARG A 20 -8.27 13.88 -14.98
N LEU A 21 -7.40 13.59 -15.93
CA LEU A 21 -7.17 14.40 -17.14
C LEU A 21 -8.25 14.17 -18.21
N LEU A 22 -8.90 13.00 -18.22
CA LEU A 22 -9.99 12.68 -19.15
C LEU A 22 -11.38 13.16 -18.64
N GLY A 23 -11.46 13.63 -17.41
CA GLY A 23 -12.69 14.09 -16.77
C GLY A 23 -13.00 15.57 -17.02
N ALA A 24 -13.29 15.96 -18.27
CA ALA A 24 -13.85 17.28 -18.59
C ALA A 24 -15.40 17.27 -18.75
N GLY A 25 -16.05 16.14 -18.48
CA GLY A 25 -17.50 15.98 -18.54
C GLY A 25 -18.16 15.97 -17.17
N GLY A 26 -18.51 17.16 -16.64
CA GLY A 26 -19.65 17.35 -15.73
C GLY A 26 -19.76 16.46 -14.48
N GLY A 27 -19.03 16.82 -13.42
CA GLY A 27 -19.63 17.07 -12.10
C GLY A 27 -20.55 16.01 -11.48
N GLY A 28 -20.06 14.79 -11.26
CA GLY A 28 -20.50 14.03 -10.08
C GLY A 28 -19.66 14.53 -8.90
N ALA A 29 -20.28 15.06 -7.84
CA ALA A 29 -19.56 15.38 -6.61
C ALA A 29 -18.73 14.15 -6.22
N GLY A 30 -17.40 14.28 -6.23
CA GLY A 30 -16.51 13.16 -5.95
C GLY A 30 -16.93 12.53 -4.63
N ILE A 31 -17.19 11.23 -4.62
CA ILE A 31 -17.55 10.51 -3.39
C ILE A 31 -16.44 10.78 -2.37
N VAL A 32 -16.74 11.59 -1.35
CA VAL A 32 -15.79 11.92 -0.31
C VAL A 32 -15.80 10.78 0.69
N ILE A 33 -14.77 9.95 0.63
CA ILE A 33 -14.57 8.87 1.58
C ILE A 33 -13.92 9.47 2.82
N VAL A 34 -14.69 9.59 3.89
CA VAL A 34 -14.26 10.10 5.19
C VAL A 34 -14.36 8.95 6.18
N ALA A 35 -13.32 8.76 6.98
CA ALA A 35 -13.35 7.82 8.07
C ALA A 35 -14.09 8.42 9.29
N ASP A 36 -14.99 7.67 9.89
CA ASP A 36 -15.69 8.11 11.10
C ASP A 36 -14.71 8.15 12.29
N SER A 37 -14.30 9.35 12.71
CA SER A 37 -13.38 9.55 13.83
C SER A 37 -14.05 9.76 15.18
N ARG A 38 -15.38 9.88 15.22
CA ARG A 38 -16.13 10.33 16.41
C ARG A 38 -16.06 9.36 17.58
N GLN A 39 -15.87 8.08 17.31
CA GLN A 39 -15.80 7.03 18.32
C GLN A 39 -14.38 6.74 18.81
N PHE A 40 -13.37 7.37 18.22
CA PHE A 40 -11.98 7.11 18.55
C PHE A 40 -11.41 8.20 19.44
N THR A 41 -10.56 7.80 20.38
CA THR A 41 -9.77 8.69 21.24
C THR A 41 -8.29 8.28 21.21
N GLY A 42 -7.40 9.21 21.56
CA GLY A 42 -5.95 8.98 21.60
C GLY A 42 -5.36 8.64 20.24
N TRP A 43 -4.48 7.62 20.20
CA TRP A 43 -3.74 7.26 18.98
C TRP A 43 -4.65 6.79 17.83
N LYS A 44 -5.77 6.14 18.14
CA LYS A 44 -6.77 5.71 17.14
C LYS A 44 -7.41 6.93 16.48
N ALA A 45 -7.76 7.95 17.27
CA ALA A 45 -8.29 9.20 16.75
C ALA A 45 -7.27 9.91 15.86
N TRP A 46 -6.02 9.95 16.29
CA TRP A 46 -4.93 10.52 15.49
C TRP A 46 -4.78 9.83 14.14
N TRP A 47 -4.78 8.49 14.11
CA TRP A 47 -4.65 7.72 12.87
C TRP A 47 -5.84 7.96 11.91
N THR A 48 -7.06 7.97 12.46
CA THR A 48 -8.28 8.22 11.67
C THR A 48 -8.34 9.66 11.15
N ASN A 49 -7.91 10.63 11.96
CA ASN A 49 -7.84 12.03 11.54
C ASN A 49 -6.75 12.25 10.48
N LEU A 50 -5.60 11.56 10.57
CA LEU A 50 -4.56 11.62 9.55
C LEU A 50 -5.08 11.20 8.16
N TYR A 51 -5.94 10.17 8.10
CA TYR A 51 -6.61 9.77 6.86
C TYR A 51 -7.52 10.87 6.31
N ASN A 52 -8.28 11.55 7.18
CA ASN A 52 -9.24 12.59 6.80
C ASN A 52 -8.56 13.91 6.39
N GLU A 53 -7.44 14.26 7.04
CA GLU A 53 -6.70 15.50 6.79
C GLU A 53 -5.79 15.38 5.55
N SER A 54 -5.13 14.22 5.36
CA SER A 54 -4.25 14.02 4.21
C SER A 54 -4.04 12.55 3.84
N HIS A 55 -4.70 12.11 2.77
CA HIS A 55 -4.49 10.77 2.20
C HIS A 55 -3.04 10.51 1.76
N LEU A 56 -2.29 11.54 1.35
CA LEU A 56 -0.88 11.39 0.96
C LEU A 56 -0.01 11.04 2.16
N TRP A 57 -0.13 11.77 3.27
CA TRP A 57 0.61 11.46 4.49
C TRP A 57 0.21 10.10 5.06
N PHE A 58 -1.08 9.79 5.02
CA PHE A 58 -1.57 8.46 5.41
C PHE A 58 -0.97 7.34 4.55
N ALA A 59 -0.88 7.53 3.22
CA ALA A 59 -0.28 6.57 2.30
C ALA A 59 1.22 6.37 2.58
N ILE A 60 1.97 7.45 2.82
CA ILE A 60 3.40 7.35 3.17
C ILE A 60 3.57 6.63 4.51
N ALA A 61 2.79 7.01 5.53
CA ALA A 61 2.84 6.38 6.84
C ALA A 61 2.57 4.86 6.76
N THR A 62 1.53 4.46 6.03
CA THR A 62 1.17 3.04 5.85
C THR A 62 2.23 2.25 5.08
N ILE A 63 2.76 2.80 3.99
CA ILE A 63 3.83 2.16 3.19
C ILE A 63 5.10 1.93 4.02
N LEU A 64 5.39 2.80 4.99
CA LEU A 64 6.55 2.63 5.87
C LEU A 64 6.26 1.66 7.03
N ILE A 65 5.12 1.82 7.69
CA ILE A 65 4.79 1.11 8.93
C ILE A 65 4.56 -0.39 8.68
N ILE A 66 3.79 -0.75 7.65
CA ILE A 66 3.42 -2.15 7.37
C ILE A 66 4.65 -3.05 7.13
N PRO A 67 5.56 -2.75 6.18
CA PRO A 67 6.73 -3.60 5.97
C PRO A 67 7.69 -3.57 7.16
N SER A 68 7.82 -2.42 7.84
CA SER A 68 8.66 -2.33 9.04
C SER A 68 8.16 -3.24 10.16
N LEU A 69 6.85 -3.24 10.43
CA LEU A 69 6.24 -4.17 11.38
C LEU A 69 6.40 -5.62 10.95
N GLY A 70 6.22 -5.93 9.66
CA GLY A 70 6.43 -7.27 9.12
C GLY A 70 7.85 -7.79 9.38
N LEU A 71 8.87 -6.94 9.14
CA LEU A 71 10.28 -7.30 9.40
C LEU A 71 10.56 -7.45 10.90
N LEU A 72 10.02 -6.57 11.74
CA LEU A 72 10.19 -6.64 13.19
C LEU A 72 9.55 -7.89 13.78
N LEU A 73 8.29 -8.16 13.42
CA LEU A 73 7.57 -9.35 13.88
C LEU A 73 8.22 -10.62 13.34
N GLY A 74 8.63 -10.66 12.07
CA GLY A 74 9.37 -11.79 11.50
C GLY A 74 10.65 -12.10 12.28
N ARG A 75 11.46 -11.08 12.56
CA ARG A 75 12.67 -11.27 13.39
C ARG A 75 12.36 -11.70 14.82
N LEU A 76 11.29 -11.17 15.42
CA LEU A 76 10.87 -11.58 16.76
C LEU A 76 10.45 -13.06 16.76
N THR A 77 9.69 -13.49 15.76
CA THR A 77 9.28 -14.88 15.60
C THR A 77 10.49 -15.81 15.41
N ASP A 78 11.45 -15.44 14.56
CA ASP A 78 12.69 -16.20 14.38
C ASP A 78 13.47 -16.35 15.70
N PHE A 79 13.52 -15.27 16.49
CA PHE A 79 14.16 -15.28 17.80
C PHE A 79 13.44 -16.25 18.76
N LEU A 80 12.12 -16.17 18.85
CA LEU A 80 11.32 -17.05 19.71
C LEU A 80 11.44 -18.52 19.29
N MET A 81 11.37 -18.82 17.99
CA MET A 81 11.55 -20.18 17.45
C MET A 81 12.94 -20.74 17.79
N SER A 82 13.99 -19.91 17.73
CA SER A 82 15.34 -20.32 18.12
C SER A 82 15.45 -20.69 19.61
N LYS A 83 14.67 -20.04 20.48
CA LYS A 83 14.63 -20.33 21.92
C LYS A 83 13.84 -21.59 22.26
N LEU A 84 12.84 -21.92 21.45
CA LEU A 84 12.00 -23.12 21.61
C LEU A 84 12.60 -24.39 21.00
N GLY A 85 13.78 -24.30 20.36
CA GLY A 85 14.44 -25.44 19.72
C GLY A 85 13.82 -25.87 18.38
N ILE A 86 12.78 -25.18 17.90
CA ILE A 86 12.18 -25.36 16.57
C ILE A 86 12.99 -24.53 15.57
N ASN A 87 14.27 -24.87 15.41
CA ASN A 87 15.15 -24.18 14.49
C ASN A 87 15.15 -24.89 13.13
N LEU A 88 14.42 -24.32 12.16
CA LEU A 88 14.35 -24.84 10.79
C LEU A 88 15.62 -24.56 9.95
N LYS A 89 16.63 -23.86 10.50
CA LYS A 89 17.89 -23.57 9.81
C LYS A 89 18.73 -24.80 9.50
N SER A 90 18.56 -25.87 10.26
CA SER A 90 19.15 -27.18 10.00
C SER A 90 18.05 -28.17 9.65
N ARG A 91 17.39 -27.98 8.50
CA ARG A 91 16.88 -29.15 7.79
C ARG A 91 18.12 -29.97 7.42
N VAL A 92 18.37 -31.06 8.15
CA VAL A 92 18.96 -32.23 7.48
C VAL A 92 18.04 -32.42 6.28
N LEU A 93 18.58 -32.27 5.07
CA LEU A 93 17.89 -32.69 3.86
C LEU A 93 17.51 -34.15 4.07
N ALA A 94 16.34 -34.40 4.62
CA ALA A 94 15.66 -35.68 4.56
C ALA A 94 15.01 -35.80 3.17
N GLU A 95 15.77 -35.44 2.15
CA GLU A 95 15.56 -35.82 0.77
C GLU A 95 16.54 -36.98 0.54
N HIS A 96 16.00 -38.07 0.01
CA HIS A 96 16.71 -39.30 -0.32
C HIS A 96 17.93 -39.07 -1.22
#